data_AF-A0A7V9ZV52-F1
#
_entry.id   AF-A0A7V9ZV52-F1
#
_cell.length_a   1.000
_cell.length_b   1.000
_cell.length_c   1.000
_cell.angle_alpha   90.00
_cell.angle_beta   90.00
_cell.angle_gamma   90.00
#
_symmetry.space_group_name_H-M   'P 1'
#
loop_
_entity.id
_entity.type
_entity.pdbx_description
1 polymer ?
#
loop_
_entity_poly.entity_id
_entity_poly.type
_entity_poly.pdbx_seq_one_letter_code
_entity_poly.pdbx_strand_id
1 'polypeptide(L)' 'MLLAVDVGNTQTALGLYSGADLTDHWRLATERSSTADELG' A
#
# COMPACT_ATOMS: atom_id res chain seq x y z
N MET A 1 12.41 -10.14 -0.11
CA MET A 1 11.52 -9.04 -0.53
C MET A 1 10.49 -8.82 0.56
N LEU A 2 10.12 -7.57 0.84
CA LEU A 2 9.19 -7.18 1.90
C LEU A 2 8.13 -6.23 1.31
N LEU A 3 6.85 -6.45 1.62
CA LEU A 3 5.79 -5.51 1.29
C LEU A 3 5.48 -4.67 2.55
N ALA A 4 5.67 -3.36 2.45
CA ALA A 4 5.28 -2.40 3.46
C ALA A 4 3.94 -1.76 3.08
N VAL A 5 3.06 -1.59 4.06
CA VAL A 5 1.76 -0.93 3.88
C VAL A 5 1.63 0.17 4.92
N ASP A 6 1.46 1.40 4.46
CA ASP A 6 1.18 2.58 5.29
C ASP A 6 -0.26 3.03 5.07
N VAL A 7 -1.11 2.88 6.08
CA VAL A 7 -2.55 3.16 6.00
C VAL A 7 -2.83 4.51 6.63
N GLY A 8 -2.94 5.54 5.78
CA GLY A 8 -3.36 6.87 6.19
C GLY A 8 -4.89 7.04 6.21
N ASN A 9 -5.36 8.19 6.67
CA ASN A 9 -6.80 8.50 6.68
C ASN A 9 -7.38 8.79 5.28
N THR A 10 -6.54 9.25 4.36
CA THR A 10 -6.92 9.70 3.01
C THR A 10 -6.31 8.84 1.92
N GLN A 11 -5.17 8.23 2.21
CA GLN A 11 -4.43 7.41 1.26
C GLN A 11 -3.75 6.24 1.96
N THR A 12 -3.75 5.10 1.28
CA THR A 12 -2.97 3.92 1.65
C THR A 12 -1.82 3.81 0.66
N ALA A 13 -0.59 3.75 1.16
CA ALA A 13 0.61 3.54 0.36
C ALA A 13 1.10 2.10 0.51
N LEU A 14 1.46 1.48 -0.61
CA LEU A 14 2.10 0.17 -0.65
C LEU A 14 3.49 0.31 -1.24
N GLY A 15 4.48 -0.38 -0.66
CA GLY A 15 5.85 -0.36 -1.14
C GLY A 15 6.50 -1.74 -1.10
N LEU A 16 7.07 -2.18 -2.21
CA LEU A 16 7.85 -3.42 -2.30
C LEU A 16 9.33 -3.12 -2.13
N TYR A 17 9.96 -3.74 -1.14
CA TYR A 17 11.36 -3.56 -0.82
C TYR A 17 12.19 -4.81 -1.14
N SER A 18 13.38 -4.58 -1.68
CA SER A 18 14.46 -5.56 -1.78
C SER A 18 15.62 -5.10 -0.92
N GLY A 19 15.69 -5.62 0.31
CA GLY A 19 16.65 -5.14 1.30
C GLY A 19 16.29 -3.72 1.75
N ALA A 20 17.19 -2.76 1.51
CA ALA A 20 16.96 -1.35 1.83
C ALA A 20 16.37 -0.55 0.65
N ASP A 21 16.30 -1.15 -0.55
CA ASP A 21 15.84 -0.46 -1.75
C ASP A 21 14.33 -0.64 -1.95
N LEU A 22 13.62 0.47 -2.17
CA LEU A 22 12.21 0.48 -2.59
C LEU A 22 12.16 0.24 -4.10
N THR A 23 11.70 -0.94 -4.51
CA THR A 23 11.70 -1.34 -5.93
C THR A 23 10.42 -0.91 -6.64
N ASP A 24 9.27 -0.92 -5.96
CA ASP A 24 7.98 -0.50 -6.52
C ASP A 24 7.10 0.14 -5.44
N HIS A 25 6.21 1.06 -5.83
CA HIS A 25 5.25 1.66 -4.91
C HIS A 25 3.95 2.08 -5.59
N TRP A 26 2.86 2.05 -4.83
CA TRP A 26 1.52 2.44 -5.26
C TRP A 26 0.83 3.28 -4.18
N ARG A 27 -0.11 4.13 -4.60
CA ARG A 27 -1.00 4.89 -3.71
C ARG A 27 -2.43 4.67 -4.12
N LEU A 28 -3.26 4.34 -3.15
CA LEU A 28 -4.68 4.15 -3.28
C LEU A 28 -5.38 5.16 -2.36
N ALA A 29 -6.54 5.67 -2.76
CA ALA A 29 -7.37 6.43 -1.85
C ALA A 29 -7.80 5.52 -0.68
N THR A 30 -7.80 6.04 0.55
CA THR A 30 -8.29 5.27 1.70
C THR A 30 -9.81 5.34 1.71
N GLU A 31 -10.43 4.31 1.15
CA GLU A 31 -11.86 4.10 1.30
C GLU A 31 -12.12 3.23 2.54
N ARG A 32 -12.56 3.87 3.63
CA ARG A 32 -12.87 3.17 4.90
C ARG A 32 -14.00 2.14 4.78
N SER A 33 -14.77 2.20 3.71
CA SER A 33 -15.86 1.27 3.38
C SER A 33 -15.43 0.14 2.44
N SER A 34 -14.22 0.19 1.86
CA SER A 34 -13.78 -0.85 0.94
C SER A 34 -13.46 -2.14 1.69
N THR A 35 -14.10 -3.21 1.25
CA THR A 35 -13.80 -4.58 1.70
C THR A 35 -12.47 -5.02 1.12
N ALA A 36 -11.77 -5.94 1.81
CA ALA A 36 -10.42 -6.38 1.45
C ALA A 36 -10.27 -6.89 -0.01
N ASP A 37 -11.38 -7.31 -0.62
CA ASP A 37 -11.45 -7.87 -1.98
C ASP A 37 -11.47 -6.79 -3.09
N GLU A 38 -11.56 -5.50 -2.73
CA GLU A 38 -11.63 -4.38 -3.70
C GLU A 38 -10.26 -3.78 -4.05
N LEU A 39 -9.19 -4.20 -3.37
CA LEU A 39 -7.82 -3.73 -3.62
C LEU A 39 -7.16 -4.60 -4.72
N GLY A 40 -7.69 -4.50 -5.95
CA GLY A 40 -7.20 -5.19 -7.15
C GLY A 40 -6.36 -4.30 -8.07
#